data_AF-A0A366B2S6-F1
#
_entry.id   AF-A0A366B2S6-F1
#
_cell.length_a   1.000
_cell.length_b   1.000
_cell.length_c   1.000
_cell.angle_alpha   90.00
_cell.angle_beta   90.00
_cell.angle_gamma   90.00
#
_symmetry.space_group_name_H-M   'P 1'
#
loop_
_entity.id
_entity.type
_entity.pdbx_description
1 polymer ?
#
loop_
_entity_poly.entity_id
_entity_poly.type
_entity_poly.pdbx_seq_one_letter_code
_entity_poly.pdbx_strand_id
1 'polypeptide(L)'
;METQSVLKIKTLRDQIKGKLTSFDPVQFYNTKFGNENEYNGKSIYLGLDAILVDISYFVKSHNIFIQASTLDERNEIANDLDSILSYIQIPQSLFQYIDSLKVKLRKYNLRTNIARWELFQEANKGLLEQRDEFHQALKFINEIKEKATNSNTSVSEKLEAITKKFEDLEKKIEEVDEVKIEIVTNSENLKTINTGLLKVKDEADENLEGIVESYNEVKSNEKVINSFAQKVQERDNRLGELQQLTEENKQKLNDYDIERAKILEDAKKLIESAKTALNYKTAEGISESFQTQLKDARKWYFSVLWILGASIFIITAILLGIWVAFDKTNDLHLIIGRIALIPLPIIAAVFCANQYVKQKNLIEDYAYKMVLAKSIVGFSEQLKKDPSDDKGEYIHYMKVALEEIHKDPLRKRDQKLVENKIENFSIKEILEVAERMVKIGKS
;
A
#
# COMPACT_ATOMS: atom_id res chain seq x y z
N MET A 1 -143.65 -62.41 -43.00
CA MET A 1 -142.65 -63.48 -43.24
C MET A 1 -141.80 -63.03 -44.41
N GLU A 2 -140.47 -63.00 -44.28
CA GLU A 2 -139.58 -62.54 -45.36
C GLU A 2 -139.65 -63.54 -46.53
N THR A 3 -139.91 -63.06 -47.75
CA THR A 3 -139.98 -63.93 -48.93
C THR A 3 -138.58 -64.28 -49.42
N GLN A 4 -138.42 -65.44 -50.06
CA GLN A 4 -137.13 -65.90 -50.59
C GLN A 4 -136.47 -64.87 -51.54
N SER A 5 -137.28 -64.14 -52.32
CA SER A 5 -136.80 -63.06 -53.19
C SER A 5 -136.20 -61.88 -52.43
N VAL A 6 -136.75 -61.51 -51.27
CA VAL A 6 -136.20 -60.40 -50.45
C VAL A 6 -134.93 -60.85 -49.73
N LEU A 7 -134.90 -62.09 -49.24
CA LEU A 7 -133.71 -62.67 -48.62
C LEU A 7 -132.54 -62.77 -49.62
N LYS A 8 -132.82 -63.11 -50.90
CA LYS A 8 -131.80 -63.12 -51.96
C LYS A 8 -131.19 -61.72 -52.16
N ILE A 9 -132.04 -60.68 -52.25
CA ILE A 9 -131.60 -59.29 -52.38
C ILE A 9 -130.77 -58.85 -51.17
N LYS A 10 -131.22 -59.20 -49.95
CA LYS A 10 -130.53 -58.96 -48.68
C LYS A 10 -129.09 -59.48 -48.72
N THR A 11 -128.93 -60.76 -49.02
CA THR A 11 -127.64 -61.45 -49.08
C THR A 11 -126.71 -60.84 -50.12
N LEU A 12 -127.19 -60.63 -51.35
CA LEU A 12 -126.37 -60.03 -52.42
C LEU A 12 -125.89 -58.63 -52.04
N ARG A 13 -126.78 -57.79 -51.50
CA ARG A 13 -126.43 -56.43 -51.07
C ARG A 13 -125.42 -56.40 -49.93
N ASP A 14 -125.48 -57.34 -48.99
CA ASP A 14 -124.50 -57.44 -47.90
C ASP A 14 -123.13 -57.92 -48.42
N GLN A 15 -123.11 -58.85 -49.39
CA GLN A 15 -121.88 -59.28 -50.06
C GLN A 15 -121.21 -58.15 -50.86
N ILE A 16 -121.99 -57.32 -51.56
CA ILE A 16 -121.45 -56.16 -52.30
C ILE A 16 -120.83 -55.14 -51.33
N LYS A 17 -121.50 -54.84 -50.21
CA LYS A 17 -120.95 -53.94 -49.17
C LYS A 17 -119.63 -54.46 -48.61
N GLY A 18 -119.56 -55.76 -48.28
CA GLY A 18 -118.32 -56.38 -47.81
C GLY A 18 -117.20 -56.29 -48.84
N LYS A 19 -117.50 -56.52 -50.13
CA LYS A 19 -116.51 -56.33 -51.19
C LYS A 19 -116.05 -54.88 -51.31
N LEU A 20 -116.94 -53.89 -51.28
CA LEU A 20 -116.58 -52.46 -51.36
C LEU A 20 -115.62 -52.02 -50.26
N THR A 21 -115.74 -52.57 -49.04
CA THR A 21 -114.79 -52.28 -47.96
C THR A 21 -113.43 -52.96 -48.12
N SER A 22 -113.32 -53.97 -48.98
CA SER A 22 -112.13 -54.83 -49.09
C SER A 22 -111.17 -54.47 -50.23
N PHE A 23 -111.60 -53.65 -51.20
CA PHE A 23 -110.74 -53.21 -52.30
C PHE A 23 -110.62 -51.68 -52.29
N ASP A 24 -109.49 -51.16 -52.79
CA ASP A 24 -109.26 -49.72 -52.90
C ASP A 24 -109.80 -49.17 -54.25
N PRO A 25 -110.88 -48.36 -54.24
CA PRO A 25 -111.44 -47.77 -55.45
C PRO A 25 -110.64 -46.55 -55.96
N VAL A 26 -109.68 -46.02 -55.18
CA VAL A 26 -108.95 -44.77 -55.49
C VAL A 26 -108.19 -44.86 -56.81
N GLN A 27 -107.69 -46.04 -57.16
CA GLN A 27 -106.99 -46.29 -58.43
C GLN A 27 -107.82 -45.93 -59.68
N PHE A 28 -109.15 -45.88 -59.59
CA PHE A 28 -110.04 -45.60 -60.72
C PHE A 28 -110.54 -44.14 -60.75
N TYR A 29 -110.20 -43.30 -59.76
CA TYR A 29 -110.84 -41.99 -59.58
C TYR A 29 -110.60 -41.00 -60.72
N ASN A 30 -109.47 -41.12 -61.42
CA ASN A 30 -109.09 -40.22 -62.51
C ASN A 30 -109.49 -40.76 -63.91
N THR A 31 -109.96 -42.00 -63.99
CA THR A 31 -110.41 -42.62 -65.24
C THR A 31 -111.90 -42.35 -65.45
N LYS A 32 -112.29 -42.09 -66.70
CA LYS A 32 -113.68 -41.90 -67.09
C LYS A 32 -114.28 -43.17 -67.68
N PHE A 33 -115.56 -43.40 -67.43
CA PHE A 33 -116.33 -44.59 -67.79
C PHE A 33 -117.75 -44.17 -68.20
N GLY A 34 -118.47 -45.06 -68.86
CA GLY A 34 -119.81 -44.79 -69.40
C GLY A 34 -119.82 -44.71 -70.92
N ASN A 35 -121.01 -44.61 -71.51
CA ASN A 35 -121.14 -44.51 -72.96
C ASN A 35 -120.70 -43.14 -73.49
N GLU A 36 -120.77 -42.11 -72.64
CA GLU A 36 -120.41 -40.72 -72.92
C GLU A 36 -119.23 -40.23 -72.06
N ASN A 37 -118.56 -41.12 -71.31
CA ASN A 37 -117.53 -40.79 -70.32
C ASN A 37 -118.05 -39.90 -69.17
N GLU A 38 -119.33 -40.07 -68.82
CA GLU A 38 -120.09 -39.29 -67.85
C GLU A 38 -119.72 -39.59 -66.39
N TYR A 39 -119.09 -40.74 -66.13
CA TYR A 39 -118.71 -41.16 -64.79
C TYR A 39 -117.19 -41.16 -64.61
N ASN A 40 -116.71 -40.70 -63.45
CA ASN A 40 -115.37 -41.04 -62.96
C ASN A 40 -115.45 -42.19 -61.94
N GLY A 41 -114.36 -42.92 -61.70
CA GLY A 41 -114.39 -44.06 -60.78
C GLY A 41 -114.94 -43.71 -59.40
N LYS A 42 -114.62 -42.51 -58.88
CA LYS A 42 -115.17 -42.01 -57.61
C LYS A 42 -116.71 -41.93 -57.64
N SER A 43 -117.29 -41.40 -58.70
CA SER A 43 -118.73 -41.25 -58.87
C SER A 43 -119.46 -42.58 -59.02
N ILE A 44 -118.83 -43.58 -59.66
CA ILE A 44 -119.41 -44.94 -59.80
C ILE A 44 -119.55 -45.59 -58.44
N TYR A 45 -118.48 -45.61 -57.64
CA TYR A 45 -118.47 -46.30 -56.36
C TYR A 45 -119.29 -45.55 -55.29
N LEU A 46 -119.25 -44.22 -55.26
CA LEU A 46 -120.15 -43.43 -54.40
C LEU A 46 -121.62 -43.60 -54.83
N GLY A 47 -121.89 -43.69 -56.14
CA GLY A 47 -123.21 -43.95 -56.68
C GLY A 47 -123.75 -45.34 -56.31
N LEU A 48 -122.88 -46.36 -56.37
CA LEU A 48 -123.20 -47.72 -55.93
C LEU A 48 -123.51 -47.75 -54.43
N ASP A 49 -122.67 -47.14 -53.59
CA ASP A 49 -122.87 -47.10 -52.15
C ASP A 49 -124.22 -46.45 -51.79
N ALA A 50 -124.55 -45.33 -52.44
CA ALA A 50 -125.85 -44.69 -52.28
C ALA A 50 -127.04 -45.59 -52.65
N ILE A 51 -126.91 -46.43 -53.70
CA ILE A 51 -127.94 -47.39 -54.10
C ILE A 51 -128.05 -48.55 -53.11
N LEU A 52 -126.94 -49.03 -52.56
CA LEU A 52 -126.96 -50.09 -51.55
C LEU A 52 -127.61 -49.60 -50.24
N VAL A 53 -127.50 -48.31 -49.92
CA VAL A 53 -128.27 -47.67 -48.85
C VAL A 53 -129.77 -47.70 -49.18
N ASP A 54 -130.16 -47.33 -50.40
CA ASP A 54 -131.57 -47.37 -50.86
C ASP A 54 -132.15 -48.79 -50.76
N ILE A 55 -131.40 -49.80 -51.22
CA ILE A 55 -131.80 -51.22 -51.11
C ILE A 55 -131.86 -51.69 -49.66
N SER A 56 -131.01 -51.13 -48.79
CA SER A 56 -131.04 -51.46 -47.37
C SER A 56 -132.34 -51.09 -46.70
N TYR A 57 -132.94 -49.99 -47.14
CA TYR A 57 -134.27 -49.62 -46.69
C TYR A 57 -135.34 -50.63 -47.12
N PHE A 58 -135.32 -51.09 -48.37
CA PHE A 58 -136.30 -52.09 -48.86
C PHE A 58 -136.23 -53.41 -48.13
N VAL A 59 -135.01 -53.90 -47.87
CA VAL A 59 -134.81 -55.15 -47.14
C VAL A 59 -135.23 -55.00 -45.68
N LYS A 60 -134.96 -53.85 -45.04
CA LYS A 60 -135.38 -53.60 -43.65
C LYS A 60 -136.91 -53.51 -43.53
N SER A 61 -137.56 -52.87 -44.50
CA SER A 61 -139.02 -52.70 -44.57
C SER A 61 -139.66 -53.72 -45.52
N HIS A 62 -139.28 -55.00 -45.41
CA HIS A 62 -139.61 -56.04 -46.38
C HIS A 62 -141.11 -56.18 -46.69
N ASN A 63 -142.00 -55.92 -45.72
CA ASN A 63 -143.46 -55.99 -45.94
C ASN A 63 -143.94 -54.91 -46.93
N ILE A 64 -143.43 -53.68 -46.80
CA ILE A 64 -143.74 -52.57 -47.72
C ILE A 64 -143.13 -52.86 -49.09
N PHE A 65 -141.91 -53.39 -49.12
CA PHE A 65 -141.27 -53.74 -50.37
C PHE A 65 -142.04 -54.83 -51.13
N ILE A 66 -142.56 -55.85 -50.43
CA ILE A 66 -143.40 -56.90 -51.03
C ILE A 66 -144.73 -56.32 -51.54
N GLN A 67 -145.35 -55.38 -50.83
CA GLN A 67 -146.59 -54.73 -51.28
C GLN A 67 -146.38 -53.84 -52.52
N ALA A 68 -145.23 -53.16 -52.59
CA ALA A 68 -144.92 -52.22 -53.64
C ALA A 68 -144.33 -52.87 -54.90
N SER A 69 -143.88 -54.14 -54.85
CA SER A 69 -143.17 -54.80 -55.95
C SER A 69 -143.76 -56.16 -56.32
N THR A 70 -143.56 -56.57 -57.58
CA THR A 70 -143.87 -57.93 -58.02
C THR A 70 -142.72 -58.90 -57.76
N LEU A 71 -142.96 -60.22 -57.89
CA LEU A 71 -141.90 -61.21 -57.80
C LEU A 71 -140.85 -61.02 -58.91
N ASP A 72 -141.30 -60.72 -60.13
CA ASP A 72 -140.43 -60.52 -61.28
C ASP A 72 -139.53 -59.29 -61.08
N GLU A 73 -140.07 -58.19 -60.57
CA GLU A 73 -139.28 -56.99 -60.25
C GLU A 73 -138.20 -57.27 -59.19
N ARG A 74 -138.52 -58.06 -58.15
CA ARG A 74 -137.53 -58.46 -57.14
C ARG A 74 -136.46 -59.38 -57.73
N ASN A 75 -136.84 -60.29 -58.63
CA ASN A 75 -135.88 -61.15 -59.32
C ASN A 75 -134.97 -60.33 -60.24
N GLU A 76 -135.50 -59.33 -60.96
CA GLU A 76 -134.71 -58.41 -61.77
C GLU A 76 -133.72 -57.58 -60.95
N ILE A 77 -134.12 -57.10 -59.76
CA ILE A 77 -133.23 -56.40 -58.82
C ILE A 77 -132.13 -57.34 -58.33
N ALA A 78 -132.48 -58.57 -57.97
CA ALA A 78 -131.51 -59.57 -57.53
C ALA A 78 -130.49 -59.90 -58.64
N ASN A 79 -130.93 -60.00 -59.90
CA ASN A 79 -130.05 -60.28 -61.03
C ASN A 79 -129.07 -59.11 -61.30
N ASP A 80 -129.53 -57.87 -61.18
CA ASP A 80 -128.64 -56.70 -61.31
C ASP A 80 -127.61 -56.66 -60.16
N LEU A 81 -128.02 -56.99 -58.93
CA LEU A 81 -127.09 -57.06 -57.79
C LEU A 81 -126.06 -58.18 -57.94
N ASP A 82 -126.46 -59.34 -58.44
CA ASP A 82 -125.56 -60.46 -58.72
C ASP A 82 -124.52 -60.09 -59.79
N SER A 83 -124.97 -59.37 -60.83
CA SER A 83 -124.10 -58.81 -61.86
C SER A 83 -123.14 -57.76 -61.28
N ILE A 84 -123.63 -56.83 -60.45
CA ILE A 84 -122.81 -55.83 -59.75
C ILE A 84 -121.73 -56.52 -58.89
N LEU A 85 -122.10 -57.57 -58.16
CA LEU A 85 -121.17 -58.32 -57.30
C LEU A 85 -120.05 -58.99 -58.11
N SER A 86 -120.37 -59.45 -59.31
CA SER A 86 -119.45 -60.10 -60.24
C SER A 86 -118.49 -59.10 -60.92
N TYR A 87 -118.98 -57.91 -61.25
CA TYR A 87 -118.21 -56.87 -61.97
C TYR A 87 -117.71 -55.73 -61.08
N ILE A 88 -117.72 -55.88 -59.75
CA ILE A 88 -117.44 -54.79 -58.81
C ILE A 88 -116.04 -54.15 -58.97
N GLN A 89 -115.07 -54.90 -59.51
CA GLN A 89 -113.70 -54.43 -59.76
C GLN A 89 -113.48 -53.95 -61.20
N ILE A 90 -114.52 -53.98 -62.04
CA ILE A 90 -114.45 -53.63 -63.46
C ILE A 90 -115.44 -52.48 -63.71
N PRO A 91 -115.06 -51.21 -63.45
CA PRO A 91 -115.96 -50.06 -63.57
C PRO A 91 -116.65 -49.95 -64.94
N GLN A 92 -115.93 -50.33 -66.01
CA GLN A 92 -116.44 -50.32 -67.38
C GLN A 92 -117.65 -51.24 -67.59
N SER A 93 -117.73 -52.36 -66.87
CA SER A 93 -118.89 -53.27 -66.95
C SER A 93 -119.88 -53.02 -65.82
N LEU A 94 -119.46 -52.33 -64.75
CA LEU A 94 -120.25 -52.09 -63.55
C LEU A 94 -121.31 -51.01 -63.75
N PHE A 95 -120.99 -49.93 -64.49
CA PHE A 95 -121.88 -48.76 -64.59
C PHE A 95 -123.26 -49.10 -65.19
N GLN A 96 -123.32 -49.97 -66.21
CA GLN A 96 -124.56 -50.39 -66.86
C GLN A 96 -125.53 -51.09 -65.90
N TYR A 97 -125.03 -51.93 -64.98
CA TYR A 97 -125.87 -52.61 -64.00
C TYR A 97 -126.31 -51.66 -62.88
N ILE A 98 -125.45 -50.72 -62.51
CA ILE A 98 -125.80 -49.62 -61.59
C ILE A 98 -126.92 -48.77 -62.18
N ASP A 99 -126.85 -48.42 -63.46
CA ASP A 99 -127.86 -47.58 -64.11
C ASP A 99 -129.18 -48.33 -64.33
N SER A 100 -129.13 -49.60 -64.74
CA SER A 100 -130.30 -50.48 -64.76
C SER A 100 -130.98 -50.52 -63.39
N LEU A 101 -130.19 -50.72 -62.34
CA LEU A 101 -130.70 -50.77 -60.97
C LEU A 101 -131.27 -49.42 -60.52
N LYS A 102 -130.65 -48.28 -60.87
CA LYS A 102 -131.22 -46.94 -60.63
C LYS A 102 -132.61 -46.82 -61.24
N VAL A 103 -132.78 -47.23 -62.50
CA VAL A 103 -134.08 -47.15 -63.20
C VAL A 103 -135.13 -48.00 -62.50
N LYS A 104 -134.79 -49.24 -62.12
CA LYS A 104 -135.70 -50.14 -61.39
C LYS A 104 -136.10 -49.57 -60.02
N LEU A 105 -135.15 -48.98 -59.28
CA LEU A 105 -135.42 -48.45 -57.95
C LEU A 105 -136.16 -47.11 -57.94
N ARG A 106 -136.11 -46.32 -59.02
CA ARG A 106 -136.84 -45.03 -59.13
C ARG A 106 -138.35 -45.18 -58.91
N LYS A 107 -138.93 -46.30 -59.35
CA LYS A 107 -140.38 -46.59 -59.24
C LYS A 107 -140.91 -46.54 -57.80
N TYR A 108 -140.00 -46.68 -56.83
CA TYR A 108 -140.34 -46.78 -55.42
C TYR A 108 -140.06 -45.49 -54.61
N ASN A 109 -139.66 -44.39 -55.27
CA ASN A 109 -139.58 -43.02 -54.71
C ASN A 109 -138.87 -42.88 -53.34
N LEU A 110 -137.74 -43.57 -53.12
CA LEU A 110 -137.03 -43.53 -51.83
C LEU A 110 -136.34 -42.21 -51.47
N ARG A 111 -135.98 -41.39 -52.47
CA ARG A 111 -135.15 -40.18 -52.27
C ARG A 111 -135.94 -38.97 -51.78
N THR A 112 -137.27 -39.03 -51.79
CA THR A 112 -138.19 -38.02 -51.27
C THR A 112 -138.65 -38.31 -49.83
N ASN A 113 -138.04 -39.29 -49.15
CA ASN A 113 -138.42 -39.69 -47.79
C ASN A 113 -137.83 -38.74 -46.72
N ILE A 114 -138.71 -38.16 -45.90
CA ILE A 114 -138.42 -37.20 -44.81
C ILE A 114 -137.33 -37.71 -43.86
N ALA A 115 -137.31 -39.01 -43.53
CA ALA A 115 -136.33 -39.58 -42.59
C ALA A 115 -134.88 -39.51 -43.08
N ARG A 116 -134.65 -39.49 -44.41
CA ARG A 116 -133.30 -39.35 -44.98
C ARG A 116 -132.81 -37.89 -44.93
N TRP A 117 -133.73 -36.93 -45.00
CA TRP A 117 -133.41 -35.51 -44.91
C TRP A 117 -132.94 -35.13 -43.50
N GLU A 118 -133.59 -35.68 -42.46
CA GLU A 118 -133.18 -35.48 -41.06
C GLU A 118 -131.76 -35.99 -40.79
N LEU A 119 -131.43 -37.21 -41.24
CA LEU A 119 -130.08 -37.77 -41.13
C LEU A 119 -129.01 -36.93 -41.86
N PHE A 120 -129.37 -36.37 -43.02
CA PHE A 120 -128.47 -35.47 -43.75
C PHE A 120 -128.21 -34.18 -42.97
N GLN A 121 -129.24 -33.58 -42.38
CA GLN A 121 -129.09 -32.36 -41.58
C GLN A 121 -128.25 -32.59 -40.31
N GLU A 122 -128.43 -33.73 -39.65
CA GLU A 122 -127.64 -34.10 -38.47
C GLU A 122 -126.15 -34.29 -38.82
N ALA A 123 -125.84 -34.99 -39.93
CA ALA A 123 -124.47 -35.12 -40.41
C ALA A 123 -123.85 -33.77 -40.80
N ASN A 124 -124.62 -32.89 -41.43
CA ASN A 124 -124.15 -31.57 -41.85
C ASN A 124 -123.89 -30.65 -40.64
N LYS A 125 -124.72 -30.75 -39.58
CA LYS A 125 -124.47 -30.09 -38.30
C LYS A 125 -123.16 -30.56 -37.67
N GLY A 126 -122.92 -31.88 -37.61
CA GLY A 126 -121.66 -32.43 -37.10
C GLY A 126 -120.43 -31.97 -37.90
N LEU A 127 -120.55 -31.86 -39.22
CA LEU A 127 -119.47 -31.31 -40.06
C LEU A 127 -119.19 -29.82 -39.79
N LEU A 128 -120.23 -29.02 -39.54
CA LEU A 128 -120.08 -27.61 -39.20
C LEU A 128 -119.41 -27.42 -37.83
N GLU A 129 -119.80 -28.23 -36.83
CA GLU A 129 -119.16 -28.21 -35.51
C GLU A 129 -117.67 -28.58 -35.59
N GLN A 130 -117.32 -29.64 -36.32
CA GLN A 130 -115.92 -30.02 -36.55
C GLN A 130 -115.13 -28.94 -37.32
N ARG A 131 -115.76 -28.27 -38.29
CA ARG A 131 -115.13 -27.16 -39.03
C ARG A 131 -114.76 -26.02 -38.07
N ASP A 132 -115.64 -25.68 -37.15
CA ASP A 132 -115.43 -24.59 -36.20
C ASP A 132 -114.34 -24.93 -35.18
N GLU A 133 -114.31 -26.16 -34.67
CA GLU A 133 -113.21 -26.67 -33.84
C GLU A 133 -111.87 -26.60 -34.57
N PHE A 134 -111.83 -27.03 -35.84
CA PHE A 134 -110.62 -26.96 -36.65
C PHE A 134 -110.15 -25.52 -36.89
N HIS A 135 -111.08 -24.59 -37.10
CA HIS A 135 -110.76 -23.18 -37.27
C HIS A 135 -110.17 -22.56 -35.99
N GLN A 136 -110.71 -22.89 -34.83
CA GLN A 136 -110.18 -22.45 -33.53
C GLN A 136 -108.78 -23.02 -33.28
N ALA A 137 -108.57 -24.31 -33.56
CA ALA A 137 -107.25 -24.94 -33.46
C ALA A 137 -106.21 -24.26 -34.36
N LEU A 138 -106.57 -23.94 -35.60
CA LEU A 138 -105.69 -23.20 -36.53
C LEU A 138 -105.31 -21.82 -36.01
N LYS A 139 -106.26 -21.08 -35.42
CA LYS A 139 -105.97 -19.76 -34.84
C LYS A 139 -104.95 -19.88 -33.70
N PHE A 140 -105.14 -20.83 -32.79
CA PHE A 140 -104.21 -21.07 -31.69
C PHE A 140 -102.82 -21.49 -32.18
N ILE A 141 -102.73 -22.33 -33.21
CA ILE A 141 -101.44 -22.72 -33.83
C ILE A 141 -100.72 -21.49 -34.39
N ASN A 142 -101.42 -20.57 -35.05
CA ASN A 142 -100.81 -19.35 -35.58
C ASN A 142 -100.29 -18.43 -34.46
N GLU A 143 -101.04 -18.28 -33.37
CA GLU A 143 -100.59 -17.51 -32.19
C GLU A 143 -99.33 -18.13 -31.55
N ILE A 144 -99.26 -19.45 -31.44
CA ILE A 144 -98.05 -20.15 -30.97
C ILE A 144 -96.89 -19.91 -31.93
N LYS A 145 -97.13 -20.02 -33.25
CA LYS A 145 -96.10 -19.81 -34.26
C LYS A 145 -95.49 -18.41 -34.14
N GLU A 146 -96.32 -17.38 -33.98
CA GLU A 146 -95.86 -16.00 -33.82
C GLU A 146 -95.03 -15.82 -32.54
N LYS A 147 -95.48 -16.38 -31.41
CA LYS A 147 -94.72 -16.37 -30.15
C LYS A 147 -93.38 -17.09 -30.30
N ALA A 148 -93.37 -18.24 -30.98
CA ALA A 148 -92.16 -19.01 -31.24
C ALA A 148 -91.18 -18.23 -32.13
N THR A 149 -91.66 -17.57 -33.19
CA THR A 149 -90.79 -16.74 -34.06
C THR A 149 -90.19 -15.57 -33.30
N ASN A 150 -90.99 -14.86 -32.49
CA ASN A 150 -90.50 -13.72 -31.70
C ASN A 150 -89.47 -14.17 -30.65
N SER A 151 -89.72 -15.29 -29.98
CA SER A 151 -88.75 -15.88 -29.04
C SER A 151 -87.46 -16.27 -29.74
N ASN A 152 -87.54 -16.86 -30.95
CA ASN A 152 -86.37 -17.29 -31.70
C ASN A 152 -85.51 -16.10 -32.16
N THR A 153 -86.14 -15.01 -32.61
CA THR A 153 -85.43 -13.75 -32.92
C THR A 153 -84.72 -13.20 -31.69
N SER A 154 -85.39 -13.13 -30.54
CA SER A 154 -84.76 -12.65 -29.30
C SER A 154 -83.59 -13.53 -28.84
N VAL A 155 -83.69 -14.85 -29.01
CA VAL A 155 -82.58 -15.78 -28.72
C VAL A 155 -81.41 -15.54 -29.67
N SER A 156 -81.67 -15.35 -30.96
CA SER A 156 -80.63 -15.07 -31.96
C SER A 156 -79.86 -13.78 -31.65
N GLU A 157 -80.55 -12.70 -31.30
CA GLU A 157 -79.94 -11.42 -30.91
C GLU A 157 -79.05 -11.56 -29.66
N LYS A 158 -79.55 -12.29 -28.64
CA LYS A 158 -78.77 -12.57 -27.42
C LYS A 158 -77.54 -13.44 -27.71
N LEU A 159 -77.66 -14.41 -28.62
CA LEU A 159 -76.55 -15.28 -29.01
C LEU A 159 -75.46 -14.47 -29.71
N GLU A 160 -75.82 -13.60 -30.66
CA GLU A 160 -74.86 -12.71 -31.33
C GLU A 160 -74.15 -11.78 -30.33
N ALA A 161 -74.89 -11.22 -29.36
CA ALA A 161 -74.31 -10.38 -28.31
C ALA A 161 -73.35 -11.16 -27.40
N ILE A 162 -73.65 -12.43 -27.10
CA ILE A 162 -72.76 -13.31 -26.34
C ILE A 162 -71.50 -13.63 -27.14
N THR A 163 -71.63 -13.97 -28.43
CA THR A 163 -70.49 -14.26 -29.31
C THR A 163 -69.52 -13.08 -29.38
N LYS A 164 -70.01 -11.85 -29.58
CA LYS A 164 -69.15 -10.64 -29.57
C LYS A 164 -68.43 -10.44 -28.24
N LYS A 165 -69.07 -10.76 -27.11
CA LYS A 165 -68.44 -10.68 -25.79
C LYS A 165 -67.36 -11.75 -25.60
N PHE A 166 -67.54 -12.94 -26.15
CA PHE A 166 -66.53 -13.99 -26.13
C PHE A 166 -65.30 -13.60 -26.96
N GLU A 167 -65.50 -13.05 -28.16
CA GLU A 167 -64.40 -12.54 -29.00
C GLU A 167 -63.59 -11.42 -28.31
N ASP A 168 -64.26 -10.50 -27.60
CA ASP A 168 -63.58 -9.46 -26.82
C ASP A 168 -62.81 -10.02 -25.62
N LEU A 169 -63.35 -11.07 -24.98
CA LEU A 169 -62.69 -11.80 -23.89
C LEU A 169 -61.43 -12.53 -24.39
N GLU A 170 -61.49 -13.18 -25.54
CA GLU A 170 -60.33 -13.86 -26.14
C GLU A 170 -59.18 -12.88 -26.42
N LYS A 171 -59.47 -11.72 -27.00
CA LYS A 171 -58.46 -10.67 -27.23
C LYS A 171 -57.82 -10.18 -25.93
N LYS A 172 -58.63 -9.96 -24.89
CA LYS A 172 -58.10 -9.56 -23.57
C LYS A 172 -57.24 -10.64 -22.92
N ILE A 173 -57.55 -11.92 -23.16
CA ILE A 173 -56.72 -13.03 -22.67
C ILE A 173 -55.37 -13.03 -23.38
N GLU A 174 -55.34 -12.79 -24.70
CA GLU A 174 -54.07 -12.64 -25.45
C GLU A 174 -53.23 -11.47 -24.91
N GLU A 175 -53.82 -10.30 -24.69
CA GLU A 175 -53.13 -9.13 -24.10
C GLU A 175 -52.55 -9.47 -22.71
N VAL A 176 -53.29 -10.20 -21.88
CA VAL A 176 -52.82 -10.62 -20.55
C VAL A 176 -51.64 -11.59 -20.64
N ASP A 177 -51.66 -12.52 -21.60
CA ASP A 177 -50.56 -13.46 -21.80
C ASP A 177 -49.28 -12.76 -22.32
N GLU A 178 -49.41 -11.75 -23.17
CA GLU A 178 -48.27 -10.90 -23.58
C GLU A 178 -47.64 -10.17 -22.39
N VAL A 179 -48.46 -9.52 -21.57
CA VAL A 179 -48.00 -8.81 -20.36
C VAL A 179 -47.35 -9.79 -19.37
N LYS A 180 -47.89 -11.01 -19.24
CA LYS A 180 -47.31 -12.05 -18.40
C LYS A 180 -45.91 -12.46 -18.86
N ILE A 181 -45.71 -12.62 -20.18
CA ILE A 181 -44.39 -12.94 -20.74
C ILE A 181 -43.40 -11.81 -20.41
N GLU A 182 -43.80 -10.55 -20.59
CA GLU A 182 -42.97 -9.38 -20.27
C GLU A 182 -42.58 -9.34 -18.78
N ILE A 183 -43.53 -9.60 -17.87
CA ILE A 183 -43.27 -9.66 -16.43
C ILE A 183 -42.24 -10.75 -16.09
N VAL A 184 -42.34 -11.93 -16.70
CA VAL A 184 -41.38 -13.03 -16.47
C VAL A 184 -39.98 -12.61 -16.93
N THR A 185 -39.84 -12.06 -18.13
CA THR A 185 -38.56 -11.57 -18.65
C THR A 185 -37.95 -10.48 -17.75
N ASN A 186 -38.77 -9.51 -17.31
CA ASN A 186 -38.32 -8.45 -16.41
C ASN A 186 -37.89 -9.01 -15.04
N SER A 187 -38.59 -10.03 -14.53
CA SER A 187 -38.20 -10.70 -13.28
C SER A 187 -36.85 -11.42 -13.40
N GLU A 188 -36.57 -12.07 -14.52
CA GLU A 188 -35.27 -12.72 -14.76
C GLU A 188 -34.13 -11.71 -14.91
N ASN A 189 -34.39 -10.59 -15.59
CA ASN A 189 -33.44 -9.48 -15.70
C ASN A 189 -33.11 -8.89 -14.31
N LEU A 190 -34.12 -8.65 -13.48
CA LEU A 190 -33.93 -8.18 -12.11
C LEU A 190 -33.09 -9.15 -11.26
N LYS A 191 -33.31 -10.46 -11.40
CA LYS A 191 -32.51 -11.48 -10.71
C LYS A 191 -31.04 -11.41 -11.12
N THR A 192 -30.78 -11.22 -12.42
CA THR A 192 -29.42 -11.08 -12.95
C THR A 192 -28.74 -9.81 -12.42
N ILE A 193 -29.44 -8.67 -12.46
CA ILE A 193 -28.95 -7.40 -11.91
C ILE A 193 -28.62 -7.53 -10.43
N ASN A 194 -29.53 -8.13 -9.64
CA ASN A 194 -29.32 -8.31 -8.21
C ASN A 194 -28.10 -9.19 -7.89
N THR A 195 -27.87 -10.24 -8.70
CA THR A 195 -26.68 -11.08 -8.58
C THR A 195 -25.41 -10.30 -8.90
N GLY A 196 -25.45 -9.42 -9.91
CA GLY A 196 -24.34 -8.51 -10.22
C GLY A 196 -24.07 -7.50 -9.09
N LEU A 197 -25.11 -6.94 -8.50
CA LEU A 197 -25.03 -6.01 -7.37
C LEU A 197 -24.38 -6.64 -6.13
N LEU A 198 -24.68 -7.90 -5.84
CA LEU A 198 -24.03 -8.64 -4.75
C LEU A 198 -22.53 -8.80 -5.00
N LYS A 199 -22.11 -9.14 -6.21
CA LYS A 199 -20.68 -9.23 -6.56
C LYS A 199 -19.95 -7.89 -6.40
N VAL A 200 -20.55 -6.80 -6.91
CA VAL A 200 -19.99 -5.46 -6.77
C VAL A 200 -19.88 -5.05 -5.29
N LYS A 201 -20.86 -5.44 -4.47
CA LYS A 201 -20.82 -5.21 -3.02
C LYS A 201 -19.64 -5.98 -2.40
N ASP A 202 -19.50 -7.26 -2.70
CA ASP A 202 -18.41 -8.09 -2.16
C ASP A 202 -17.03 -7.51 -2.56
N GLU A 203 -16.86 -7.10 -3.83
CA GLU A 203 -15.64 -6.43 -4.31
C GLU A 203 -15.41 -5.07 -3.60
N ALA A 204 -16.47 -4.31 -3.31
CA ALA A 204 -16.36 -3.05 -2.59
C ALA A 204 -15.96 -3.26 -1.13
N ASP A 205 -16.48 -4.30 -0.48
CA ASP A 205 -16.13 -4.67 0.90
C ASP A 205 -14.66 -5.14 0.97
N GLU A 206 -14.18 -5.95 0.02
CA GLU A 206 -12.77 -6.37 -0.08
C GLU A 206 -11.83 -5.17 -0.32
N ASN A 207 -12.19 -4.26 -1.24
CA ASN A 207 -11.43 -3.05 -1.47
C ASN A 207 -11.37 -2.15 -0.23
N LEU A 208 -12.48 -2.05 0.53
CA LEU A 208 -12.52 -1.29 1.77
C LEU A 208 -11.57 -1.87 2.81
N GLU A 209 -11.53 -3.20 2.95
CA GLU A 209 -10.59 -3.89 3.83
C GLU A 209 -9.14 -3.58 3.45
N GLY A 210 -8.79 -3.68 2.17
CA GLY A 210 -7.45 -3.33 1.66
C GLY A 210 -7.07 -1.85 1.87
N ILE A 211 -8.03 -0.93 1.76
CA ILE A 211 -7.83 0.50 2.07
C ILE A 211 -7.54 0.69 3.56
N VAL A 212 -8.27 0.00 4.45
CA VAL A 212 -8.06 0.09 5.90
C VAL A 212 -6.68 -0.44 6.29
N GLU A 213 -6.24 -1.56 5.71
CA GLU A 213 -4.89 -2.09 5.92
C GLU A 213 -3.82 -1.09 5.45
N SER A 214 -3.95 -0.59 4.22
CA SER A 214 -3.03 0.41 3.66
C SER A 214 -2.97 1.68 4.51
N TYR A 215 -4.10 2.15 5.01
CA TYR A 215 -4.17 3.31 5.92
C TYR A 215 -3.40 3.06 7.22
N ASN A 216 -3.55 1.87 7.80
CA ASN A 216 -2.83 1.49 9.02
C ASN A 216 -1.32 1.40 8.80
N GLU A 217 -0.87 0.84 7.66
CA GLU A 217 0.53 0.83 7.27
C GLU A 217 1.09 2.25 7.09
N VAL A 218 0.39 3.11 6.36
CA VAL A 218 0.78 4.52 6.17
C VAL A 218 0.93 5.23 7.51
N LYS A 219 -0.01 5.03 8.43
CA LYS A 219 0.03 5.64 9.77
C LYS A 219 1.17 5.08 10.63
N SER A 220 1.53 3.81 10.46
CA SER A 220 2.71 3.22 11.10
C SER A 220 4.00 3.83 10.54
N ASN A 221 4.11 3.91 9.20
CA ASN A 221 5.24 4.50 8.51
C ASN A 221 5.43 5.97 8.85
N GLU A 222 4.34 6.74 8.98
CA GLU A 222 4.38 8.13 9.45
C GLU A 222 5.08 8.25 10.81
N LYS A 223 4.78 7.35 11.77
CA LYS A 223 5.46 7.33 13.08
C LYS A 223 6.95 7.04 12.94
N VAL A 224 7.33 6.11 12.07
CA VAL A 224 8.73 5.76 11.82
C VAL A 224 9.48 6.94 11.20
N ILE A 225 8.88 7.60 10.20
CA ILE A 225 9.44 8.79 9.54
C ILE A 225 9.61 9.92 10.55
N ASN A 226 8.60 10.18 11.40
CA ASN A 226 8.68 11.22 12.43
C ASN A 226 9.80 10.92 13.45
N SER A 227 9.95 9.66 13.88
CA SER A 227 11.04 9.26 14.77
C SER A 227 12.41 9.41 14.10
N PHE A 228 12.51 9.06 12.81
CA PHE A 228 13.74 9.24 12.04
C PHE A 228 14.10 10.73 11.90
N ALA A 229 13.13 11.58 11.56
CA ALA A 229 13.33 13.02 11.46
C ALA A 229 13.80 13.63 12.78
N GLN A 230 13.23 13.22 13.92
CA GLN A 230 13.70 13.65 15.25
C GLN A 230 15.15 13.24 15.51
N LYS A 231 15.53 12.00 15.17
CA LYS A 231 16.93 11.54 15.32
C LYS A 231 17.91 12.28 14.42
N VAL A 232 17.50 12.64 13.20
CA VAL A 232 18.30 13.46 12.30
C VAL A 232 18.52 14.84 12.92
N GLN A 233 17.47 15.48 13.41
CA GLN A 233 17.56 16.77 14.09
C GLN A 233 18.49 16.73 15.31
N GLU A 234 18.37 15.69 16.15
CA GLU A 234 19.23 15.50 17.32
C GLU A 234 20.70 15.34 16.92
N ARG A 235 20.97 14.57 15.86
CA ARG A 235 22.34 14.41 15.33
C ARG A 235 22.89 15.70 14.73
N ASP A 236 22.08 16.47 14.03
CA ASP A 236 22.49 17.74 13.43
C ASP A 236 22.87 18.75 14.51
N ASN A 237 22.05 18.85 15.57
CA ASN A 237 22.36 19.66 16.76
C ASN A 237 23.70 19.24 17.40
N ARG A 238 23.93 17.93 17.59
CA ARG A 238 25.17 17.40 18.15
C ARG A 238 26.38 17.66 17.24
N LEU A 239 26.18 17.66 15.92
CA LEU A 239 27.22 18.00 14.96
C LEU A 239 27.62 19.48 15.10
N GLY A 240 26.64 20.37 15.27
CA GLY A 240 26.86 21.78 15.58
C GLY A 240 27.67 21.99 16.86
N GLU A 241 27.32 21.29 17.95
CA GLU A 241 28.07 21.32 19.21
C GLU A 241 29.52 20.84 19.04
N LEU A 242 29.72 19.73 18.31
CA LEU A 242 31.07 19.22 18.02
C LEU A 242 31.89 20.18 17.16
N GLN A 243 31.26 20.85 16.20
CA GLN A 243 31.92 21.85 15.38
C GLN A 243 32.38 23.04 16.23
N GLN A 244 31.53 23.53 17.13
CA GLN A 244 31.89 24.59 18.07
C GLN A 244 33.06 24.16 18.98
N LEU A 245 32.97 22.98 19.59
CA LEU A 245 34.02 22.45 20.47
C LEU A 245 35.36 22.27 19.71
N THR A 246 35.30 21.88 18.44
CA THR A 246 36.48 21.73 17.58
C THR A 246 37.13 23.09 17.31
N GLU A 247 36.34 24.13 17.02
CA GLU A 247 36.87 25.47 16.79
C GLU A 247 37.47 26.06 18.09
N GLU A 248 36.80 25.88 19.23
CA GLU A 248 37.33 26.27 20.55
C GLU A 248 38.65 25.56 20.88
N ASN A 249 38.74 24.26 20.62
CA ASN A 249 39.98 23.50 20.84
C ASN A 249 41.10 23.90 19.88
N LYS A 250 40.78 24.22 18.63
CA LYS A 250 41.73 24.72 17.64
C LYS A 250 42.30 26.08 18.08
N GLN A 251 41.46 26.95 18.62
CA GLN A 251 41.89 28.23 19.17
C GLN A 251 42.82 28.02 20.38
N LYS A 252 42.46 27.15 21.34
CA LYS A 252 43.32 26.80 22.47
C LYS A 252 44.67 26.22 22.05
N LEU A 253 44.69 25.36 21.02
CA LEU A 253 45.93 24.81 20.46
C LEU A 253 46.84 25.91 19.93
N ASN A 254 46.27 26.89 19.21
CA ASN A 254 47.02 28.02 18.70
C ASN A 254 47.58 28.90 19.84
N ASP A 255 46.77 29.15 20.88
CA ASP A 255 47.21 29.89 22.06
C ASP A 255 48.38 29.17 22.78
N TYR A 256 48.30 27.84 22.92
CA TYR A 256 49.38 27.03 23.50
C TYR A 256 50.66 27.06 22.66
N ASP A 257 50.57 27.04 21.34
CA ASP A 257 51.74 27.12 20.47
C ASP A 257 52.43 28.49 20.58
N ILE A 258 51.67 29.57 20.70
CA ILE A 258 52.20 30.93 20.96
C ILE A 258 52.91 30.98 22.33
N GLU A 259 52.27 30.45 23.38
CA GLU A 259 52.84 30.43 24.73
C GLU A 259 54.13 29.59 24.78
N ARG A 260 54.12 28.41 24.15
CA ARG A 260 55.28 27.53 24.05
C ARG A 260 56.44 28.21 23.31
N ALA A 261 56.18 28.92 22.22
CA ALA A 261 57.20 29.66 21.49
C ALA A 261 57.86 30.74 22.37
N LYS A 262 57.05 31.47 23.14
CA LYS A 262 57.52 32.48 24.09
C LYS A 262 58.40 31.89 25.20
N ILE A 263 57.93 30.82 25.84
CA ILE A 263 58.70 30.11 26.88
C ILE A 263 60.05 29.63 26.35
N LEU A 264 60.09 29.14 25.10
CA LEU A 264 61.32 28.65 24.48
C LEU A 264 62.31 29.80 24.21
N GLU A 265 61.81 30.96 23.80
CA GLU A 265 62.63 32.18 23.65
C GLU A 265 63.20 32.65 25.00
N ASP A 266 62.36 32.70 26.04
CA ASP A 266 62.77 33.09 27.39
C ASP A 266 63.83 32.13 27.96
N ALA A 267 63.64 30.82 27.78
CA ALA A 267 64.62 29.82 28.18
C ALA A 267 65.98 29.99 27.46
N LYS A 268 65.97 30.31 26.16
CA LYS A 268 67.20 30.59 25.40
C LYS A 268 67.95 31.82 25.95
N LYS A 269 67.24 32.92 26.22
CA LYS A 269 67.83 34.13 26.82
C LYS A 269 68.44 33.83 28.20
N LEU A 270 67.75 33.03 29.01
CA LEU A 270 68.23 32.67 30.34
C LEU A 270 69.54 31.86 30.28
N ILE A 271 69.63 30.87 29.38
CA ILE A 271 70.85 30.07 29.17
C ILE A 271 72.04 30.94 28.76
N GLU A 272 71.82 31.93 27.89
CA GLU A 272 72.89 32.84 27.45
C GLU A 272 73.38 33.74 28.60
N SER A 273 72.46 34.29 29.38
CA SER A 273 72.79 35.12 30.55
C SER A 273 73.60 34.35 31.60
N ALA A 274 73.25 33.08 31.86
CA ALA A 274 73.94 32.23 32.82
C ALA A 274 75.39 31.90 32.38
N LYS A 275 75.62 31.67 31.08
CA LYS A 275 76.97 31.42 30.54
C LYS A 275 77.88 32.64 30.69
N THR A 276 77.35 33.84 30.45
CA THR A 276 78.12 35.08 30.58
C THR A 276 78.51 35.32 32.04
N ALA A 277 77.57 35.18 32.98
CA ALA A 277 77.85 35.35 34.42
C ALA A 277 78.91 34.38 34.96
N LEU A 278 78.92 33.11 34.51
CA LEU A 278 79.90 32.11 34.94
C LEU A 278 81.34 32.46 34.53
N ASN A 279 81.54 32.95 33.30
CA ASN A 279 82.86 33.34 32.80
C ASN A 279 83.43 34.55 33.57
N TYR A 280 82.60 35.56 33.84
CA TYR A 280 82.99 36.73 34.62
C TYR A 280 83.38 36.37 36.06
N LYS A 281 82.56 35.56 36.75
CA LYS A 281 82.83 35.15 38.13
C LYS A 281 84.12 34.33 38.28
N THR A 282 84.44 33.48 37.30
CA THR A 282 85.63 32.63 37.34
C THR A 282 86.92 33.44 37.25
N ALA A 283 86.99 34.43 36.36
CA ALA A 283 88.18 35.26 36.22
C ALA A 283 88.37 36.27 37.35
N GLU A 284 87.26 36.78 37.89
CA GLU A 284 87.29 37.59 39.11
C GLU A 284 87.96 36.79 40.25
N GLY A 285 87.52 35.55 40.49
CA GLY A 285 88.06 34.67 41.53
C GLY A 285 89.54 34.30 41.34
N ILE A 286 89.97 34.00 40.11
CA ILE A 286 91.40 33.71 39.83
C ILE A 286 92.26 34.95 40.12
N SER A 287 91.83 36.14 39.68
CA SER A 287 92.60 37.37 39.90
C SER A 287 92.65 37.82 41.36
N GLU A 288 91.59 37.58 42.13
CA GLU A 288 91.50 37.88 43.56
C GLU A 288 92.46 37.00 44.38
N SER A 289 92.61 35.72 43.98
CA SER A 289 93.56 34.80 44.62
C SER A 289 95.03 35.27 44.45
N PHE A 290 95.41 35.75 43.27
CA PHE A 290 96.74 36.34 43.03
C PHE A 290 96.92 37.67 43.76
N GLN A 291 95.87 38.51 43.82
CA GLN A 291 95.91 39.77 44.56
C GLN A 291 96.16 39.53 46.05
N THR A 292 95.56 38.48 46.62
CA THR A 292 95.76 38.09 48.03
C THR A 292 97.21 37.64 48.27
N GLN A 293 97.75 36.75 47.43
CA GLN A 293 99.15 36.31 47.55
C GLN A 293 100.15 37.46 47.35
N LEU A 294 99.88 38.39 46.44
CA LEU A 294 100.69 39.60 46.27
C LEU A 294 100.69 40.48 47.52
N LYS A 295 99.51 40.69 48.14
CA LYS A 295 99.39 41.50 49.36
C LYS A 295 100.17 40.90 50.51
N ASP A 296 100.14 39.57 50.65
CA ASP A 296 100.91 38.85 51.67
C ASP A 296 102.42 38.89 51.41
N ALA A 297 102.86 38.66 50.17
CA ALA A 297 104.27 38.72 49.80
C ALA A 297 104.87 40.14 49.94
N ARG A 298 104.06 41.18 49.70
CA ARG A 298 104.46 42.61 49.76
C ARG A 298 104.50 43.17 51.19
N LYS A 299 104.17 42.40 52.23
CA LYS A 299 104.25 42.89 53.62
C LYS A 299 105.64 43.46 53.91
N TRP A 300 105.67 44.79 54.09
CA TRP A 300 106.89 45.60 54.20
C TRP A 300 107.84 45.10 55.30
N TYR A 301 107.27 44.59 56.39
CA TYR A 301 108.02 44.04 57.52
C TYR A 301 109.01 42.94 57.14
N PHE A 302 108.64 42.00 56.25
CA PHE A 302 109.53 40.91 55.83
C PHE A 302 110.70 41.42 54.98
N SER A 303 110.42 42.33 54.03
CA SER A 303 111.48 42.90 53.19
C SER A 303 112.44 43.80 53.98
N VAL A 304 111.94 44.55 54.96
CA VAL A 304 112.77 45.37 55.84
C VAL A 304 113.60 44.51 56.79
N LEU A 305 113.04 43.45 57.36
CA LEU A 305 113.76 42.54 58.25
C LEU A 305 115.01 41.95 57.58
N TRP A 306 114.93 41.53 56.31
CA TRP A 306 116.09 40.97 55.60
C TRP A 306 117.17 42.02 55.31
N ILE A 307 116.79 43.24 54.93
CA ILE A 307 117.74 44.35 54.69
C ILE A 307 118.40 44.78 56.01
N LEU A 308 117.62 44.88 57.08
CA LEU A 308 118.07 45.32 58.39
C LEU A 308 118.98 44.26 59.03
N GLY A 309 118.64 42.98 58.88
CA GLY A 309 119.50 41.85 59.25
C GLY A 309 120.83 41.87 58.50
N ALA A 310 120.82 42.04 57.17
CA ALA A 310 122.06 42.16 56.38
C ALA A 310 122.92 43.34 56.83
N SER A 311 122.30 44.49 57.12
CA SER A 311 122.99 45.69 57.60
C SER A 311 123.63 45.48 58.97
N ILE A 312 122.91 44.85 59.91
CA ILE A 312 123.45 44.50 61.24
C ILE A 312 124.68 43.60 61.08
N PHE A 313 124.61 42.55 60.27
CA PHE A 313 125.75 41.63 60.12
C PHE A 313 126.98 42.30 59.49
N ILE A 314 126.79 43.20 58.53
CA ILE A 314 127.90 44.01 57.98
C ILE A 314 128.52 44.91 59.05
N ILE A 315 127.69 45.59 59.85
CA ILE A 315 128.17 46.43 60.94
C ILE A 315 128.95 45.59 61.97
N THR A 316 128.44 44.41 62.33
CA THR A 316 129.13 43.48 63.23
C THR A 316 130.48 43.04 62.67
N ALA A 317 130.55 42.73 61.37
CA ALA A 317 131.81 42.37 60.71
C ALA A 317 132.83 43.51 60.76
N ILE A 318 132.40 44.76 60.54
CA ILE A 318 133.25 45.95 60.61
C ILE A 318 133.73 46.19 62.05
N LEU A 319 132.83 46.12 63.04
CA LEU A 319 133.17 46.28 64.46
C LEU A 319 134.17 45.22 64.94
N LEU A 320 133.98 43.96 64.54
CA LEU A 320 134.93 42.89 64.81
C LEU A 320 136.29 43.17 64.16
N GLY A 321 136.29 43.68 62.93
CA GLY A 321 137.53 44.07 62.24
C GLY A 321 138.29 45.18 62.97
N ILE A 322 137.59 46.21 63.44
CA ILE A 322 138.19 47.31 64.22
C ILE A 322 138.72 46.79 65.57
N TRP A 323 137.97 45.91 66.24
CA TRP A 323 138.38 45.31 67.51
C TRP A 323 139.67 44.50 67.35
N VAL A 324 139.82 43.76 66.25
CA VAL A 324 141.06 43.05 65.93
C VAL A 324 142.24 44.00 65.71
N ALA A 325 142.01 45.18 65.11
CA ALA A 325 143.08 46.10 64.73
C ALA A 325 143.67 46.94 65.88
N PHE A 326 142.93 47.20 66.96
CA PHE A 326 143.33 48.13 68.02
C PHE A 326 143.94 47.47 69.28
N ASP A 327 143.89 46.15 69.41
CA ASP A 327 144.29 45.46 70.65
C ASP A 327 145.78 45.10 70.65
N LYS A 328 146.56 45.57 71.64
CA LYS A 328 148.02 45.36 71.75
C LYS A 328 148.37 44.10 72.56
N THR A 329 147.76 42.97 72.21
CA THR A 329 148.09 41.67 72.81
C THR A 329 149.00 40.87 71.87
N ASN A 330 150.20 40.51 72.34
CA ASN A 330 151.26 39.85 71.54
C ASN A 330 151.06 38.32 71.33
N ASP A 331 149.86 37.80 71.59
CA ASP A 331 149.60 36.35 71.49
C ASP A 331 149.03 35.99 70.11
N LEU A 332 149.90 35.47 69.25
CA LEU A 332 149.65 35.26 67.81
C LEU A 332 148.48 34.29 67.55
N HIS A 333 148.26 33.32 68.45
CA HIS A 333 147.15 32.38 68.37
C HIS A 333 145.78 33.06 68.58
N LEU A 334 145.70 34.07 69.45
CA LEU A 334 144.46 34.80 69.71
C LEU A 334 144.06 35.70 68.53
N ILE A 335 145.04 36.28 67.82
CA ILE A 335 144.78 37.15 66.66
C ILE A 335 144.21 36.35 65.48
N ILE A 336 144.79 35.18 65.18
CA ILE A 336 144.32 34.30 64.10
C ILE A 336 142.90 33.81 64.37
N GLY A 337 142.59 33.43 65.62
CA GLY A 337 141.24 33.02 66.02
C GLY A 337 140.19 34.13 65.83
N ARG A 338 140.56 35.40 66.03
CA ARG A 338 139.65 36.54 65.82
C ARG A 338 139.44 36.87 64.35
N ILE A 339 140.48 36.81 63.50
CA ILE A 339 140.33 37.03 62.05
C ILE A 339 139.43 35.96 61.41
N ALA A 340 139.53 34.71 61.88
CA ALA A 340 138.70 33.60 61.40
C ALA A 340 137.19 33.76 61.73
N LEU A 341 136.80 34.69 62.61
CA LEU A 341 135.40 34.94 62.95
C LEU A 341 134.70 35.96 62.04
N ILE A 342 135.45 36.81 61.31
CA ILE A 342 134.91 37.83 60.39
C ILE A 342 134.11 37.24 59.20
N PRO A 343 134.47 36.09 58.61
CA PRO A 343 133.74 35.56 57.46
C PRO A 343 132.30 35.10 57.76
N LEU A 344 132.00 34.70 59.00
CA LEU A 344 130.66 34.23 59.40
C LEU A 344 129.57 35.30 59.21
N PRO A 345 129.71 36.55 59.72
CA PRO A 345 128.72 37.60 59.48
C PRO A 345 128.60 38.00 58.00
N ILE A 346 129.67 37.87 57.19
CA ILE A 346 129.59 38.14 55.75
C ILE A 346 128.68 37.12 55.04
N ILE A 347 128.83 35.83 55.36
CA ILE A 347 127.96 34.77 54.82
C ILE A 347 126.50 35.00 55.23
N ALA A 348 126.26 35.39 56.49
CA ALA A 348 124.92 35.71 56.99
C ALA A 348 124.31 36.92 56.25
N ALA A 349 125.10 37.96 55.96
CA ALA A 349 124.65 39.12 55.20
C ALA A 349 124.29 38.74 53.75
N VAL A 350 125.11 37.92 53.07
CA VAL A 350 124.84 37.42 51.71
C VAL A 350 123.58 36.56 51.66
N PHE A 351 123.37 35.69 52.66
CA PHE A 351 122.15 34.91 52.77
C PHE A 351 120.91 35.80 52.88
N CYS A 352 120.96 36.83 53.74
CA CYS A 352 119.86 37.79 53.89
C CYS A 352 119.58 38.56 52.59
N ALA A 353 120.62 38.98 51.86
CA ALA A 353 120.46 39.63 50.56
C ALA A 353 119.81 38.71 49.51
N ASN A 354 120.23 37.44 49.46
CA ASN A 354 119.64 36.45 48.54
C ASN A 354 118.16 36.16 48.85
N GLN A 355 117.78 36.14 50.13
CA GLN A 355 116.36 35.97 50.52
C GLN A 355 115.52 37.19 50.15
N TYR A 356 116.07 38.40 50.29
CA TYR A 356 115.41 39.62 49.84
C TYR A 356 115.15 39.62 48.32
N VAL A 357 116.13 39.21 47.51
CA VAL A 357 115.97 39.10 46.04
C VAL A 357 114.91 38.06 45.69
N LYS A 358 114.91 36.90 46.35
CA LYS A 358 113.85 35.89 46.15
C LYS A 358 112.47 36.45 46.46
N GLN A 359 112.32 37.17 47.57
CA GLN A 359 111.05 37.78 47.94
C GLN A 359 110.58 38.83 46.92
N LYS A 360 111.49 39.64 46.38
CA LYS A 360 111.16 40.61 45.32
C LYS A 360 110.70 39.95 44.02
N ASN A 361 111.39 38.90 43.58
CA ASN A 361 111.01 38.14 42.39
C ASN A 361 109.62 37.51 42.53
N LEU A 362 109.30 36.97 43.71
CA LEU A 362 107.96 36.46 44.03
C LEU A 362 106.88 37.54 43.92
N ILE A 363 107.12 38.74 44.48
CA ILE A 363 106.17 39.86 44.42
C ILE A 363 105.91 40.27 42.96
N GLU A 364 106.96 40.38 42.15
CA GLU A 364 106.82 40.73 40.73
C GLU A 364 106.07 39.66 39.93
N ASP A 365 106.30 38.39 40.22
CA ASP A 365 105.61 37.29 39.55
C ASP A 365 104.11 37.24 39.87
N TYR A 366 103.75 37.41 41.15
CA TYR A 366 102.34 37.51 41.53
C TYR A 366 101.66 38.75 40.95
N ALA A 367 102.38 39.87 40.83
CA ALA A 367 101.85 41.09 40.22
C ALA A 367 101.52 40.86 38.74
N TYR A 368 102.46 40.25 38.03
CA TYR A 368 102.30 39.91 36.62
C TYR A 368 101.12 38.94 36.41
N LYS A 369 101.04 37.87 37.19
CA LYS A 369 99.94 36.88 37.11
C LYS A 369 98.57 37.47 37.46
N MET A 370 98.51 38.37 38.45
CA MET A 370 97.27 39.08 38.79
C MET A 370 96.77 39.94 37.62
N VAL A 371 97.66 40.73 36.99
CA VAL A 371 97.30 41.58 35.85
C VAL A 371 96.86 40.71 34.67
N LEU A 372 97.60 39.64 34.38
CA LEU A 372 97.27 38.71 33.31
C LEU A 372 95.89 38.06 33.54
N ALA A 373 95.61 37.56 34.75
CA ALA A 373 94.30 37.01 35.12
C ALA A 373 93.15 38.02 34.99
N LYS A 374 93.33 39.29 35.37
CA LYS A 374 92.30 40.33 35.16
C LYS A 374 92.06 40.62 33.68
N SER A 375 93.12 40.56 32.87
CA SER A 375 93.05 40.88 31.43
C SER A 375 92.47 39.75 30.57
N ILE A 376 92.56 38.49 31.01
CA ILE A 376 92.06 37.31 30.26
C ILE A 376 90.61 37.49 29.83
N VAL A 377 89.73 38.01 30.70
CA VAL A 377 88.31 38.18 30.34
C VAL A 377 88.10 39.29 29.34
N GLY A 378 88.72 40.46 29.55
CA GLY A 378 88.59 41.60 28.65
C GLY A 378 89.05 41.28 27.23
N PHE A 379 90.17 40.56 27.09
CA PHE A 379 90.67 40.13 25.77
C PHE A 379 89.89 38.92 25.21
N SER A 380 89.41 38.00 26.05
CA SER A 380 88.57 36.88 25.60
C SER A 380 87.27 37.35 24.94
N GLU A 381 86.69 38.45 25.42
CA GLU A 381 85.47 39.03 24.83
C GLU A 381 85.74 39.75 23.50
N GLN A 382 86.89 40.41 23.36
CA GLN A 382 87.28 41.06 22.10
C GLN A 382 87.59 40.01 21.02
N LEU A 383 88.35 38.97 21.36
CA LEU A 383 88.71 37.88 20.44
C LEU A 383 87.51 36.99 20.04
N LYS A 384 86.45 36.95 20.84
CA LYS A 384 85.21 36.20 20.52
C LYS A 384 84.24 36.99 19.64
N LYS A 385 84.39 38.31 19.56
CA LYS A 385 83.55 39.21 18.73
C LYS A 385 84.07 39.41 17.31
N ASP A 386 85.31 39.05 17.02
CA ASP A 386 85.87 39.17 15.66
C ASP A 386 85.40 37.98 14.80
N PRO A 387 84.70 38.19 13.66
CA PRO A 387 84.13 37.10 12.86
C PRO A 387 85.13 36.45 11.88
N SER A 388 86.39 36.89 11.84
CA SER A 388 87.40 36.34 10.94
C SER A 388 87.94 35.01 11.47
N ASP A 389 87.32 33.94 11.01
CA ASP A 389 87.65 32.50 10.86
C ASP A 389 88.93 31.84 11.44
N ASP A 390 89.64 32.41 12.41
CA ASP A 390 90.72 31.72 13.11
C ASP A 390 90.45 31.63 14.62
N LYS A 391 89.58 30.69 15.00
CA LYS A 391 89.45 30.23 16.41
C LYS A 391 90.79 29.79 17.01
N GLY A 392 91.81 29.56 16.16
CA GLY A 392 93.19 29.32 16.57
C GLY A 392 93.75 30.45 17.43
N GLU A 393 93.51 31.72 17.13
CA GLU A 393 94.06 32.85 17.90
C GLU A 393 93.46 32.94 19.30
N TYR A 394 92.14 32.78 19.44
CA TYR A 394 91.46 32.75 20.74
C TYR A 394 91.96 31.57 21.60
N ILE A 395 92.06 30.38 21.01
CA ILE A 395 92.53 29.18 21.71
C ILE A 395 94.02 29.32 22.05
N HIS A 396 94.83 29.88 21.15
CA HIS A 396 96.24 30.14 21.36
C HIS A 396 96.46 31.15 22.49
N TYR A 397 95.74 32.27 22.48
CA TYR A 397 95.77 33.26 23.56
C TYR A 397 95.41 32.64 24.91
N MET A 398 94.30 31.90 24.97
CA MET A 398 93.87 31.25 26.21
C MET A 398 94.89 30.23 26.71
N LYS A 399 95.48 29.43 25.80
CA LYS A 399 96.51 28.44 26.12
C LYS A 399 97.79 29.11 26.63
N VAL A 400 98.27 30.15 25.96
CA VAL A 400 99.47 30.90 26.38
C VAL A 400 99.25 31.59 27.72
N ALA A 401 98.09 32.21 27.91
CA ALA A 401 97.75 32.87 29.17
C ALA A 401 97.67 31.86 30.34
N LEU A 402 97.05 30.70 30.13
CA LEU A 402 97.03 29.63 31.11
C LEU A 402 98.42 29.05 31.37
N GLU A 403 99.20 28.76 30.34
CA GLU A 403 100.58 28.27 30.49
C GLU A 403 101.43 29.25 31.30
N GLU A 404 101.31 30.56 31.09
CA GLU A 404 102.09 31.55 31.83
C GLU A 404 101.62 31.69 33.29
N ILE A 405 100.33 31.52 33.58
CA ILE A 405 99.82 31.46 34.96
C ILE A 405 100.40 30.26 35.73
N HIS A 406 100.58 29.12 35.07
CA HIS A 406 101.02 27.87 35.70
C HIS A 406 102.54 27.74 35.87
N LYS A 407 103.35 28.69 35.38
CA LYS A 407 104.82 28.65 35.52
C LYS A 407 105.29 28.95 36.95
N ASP A 408 106.42 28.37 37.36
CA ASP A 408 107.00 28.50 38.70
C ASP A 408 107.44 29.97 39.01
N PRO A 409 107.00 30.58 40.13
CA PRO A 409 107.34 31.95 40.51
C PRO A 409 108.83 32.20 40.82
N LEU A 410 109.66 31.16 41.04
CA LEU A 410 111.08 31.30 41.38
C LEU A 410 112.04 30.98 40.22
N ARG A 411 111.57 30.99 38.96
CA ARG A 411 112.43 30.76 37.78
C ARG A 411 113.54 31.81 37.65
N LYS A 412 114.72 31.39 37.18
CA LYS A 412 115.72 32.33 36.65
C LYS A 412 115.13 32.96 35.39
N ARG A 413 114.75 34.23 35.47
CA ARG A 413 114.38 35.00 34.28
C ARG A 413 115.69 35.33 33.58
N ASP A 414 115.89 34.81 32.36
CA ASP A 414 117.01 35.15 31.49
C ASP A 414 116.90 36.62 31.06
N GLN A 415 117.16 37.54 31.99
CA GLN A 415 117.41 38.93 31.67
C GLN A 415 118.86 39.05 31.25
N LYS A 416 119.10 38.89 29.94
CA LYS A 416 120.26 39.48 29.27
C LYS A 416 120.22 40.98 29.56
N LEU A 417 121.04 41.47 30.49
CA LEU A 417 121.55 42.85 30.52
C LEU A 417 122.63 42.96 31.60
N VAL A 418 123.87 43.07 31.10
CA VAL A 418 125.09 43.62 31.71
C VAL A 418 125.65 42.91 32.96
N GLU A 419 126.78 42.24 32.72
CA GLU A 419 127.75 41.80 33.72
C GLU A 419 128.04 42.90 34.76
N ASN A 420 127.71 42.62 36.01
CA ASN A 420 128.67 42.85 37.07
C ASN A 420 128.81 41.54 37.80
N LYS A 421 129.94 40.87 37.55
CA LYS A 421 130.45 39.76 38.34
C LYS A 421 130.57 40.23 39.79
N ILE A 422 129.49 40.12 40.55
CA ILE A 422 129.64 39.61 41.90
C ILE A 422 129.85 38.12 41.65
N GLU A 423 131.11 37.74 41.43
CA GLU A 423 131.52 36.34 41.56
C GLU A 423 130.77 35.83 42.79
N ASN A 424 129.95 34.79 42.60
CA ASN A 424 129.32 34.07 43.69
C ASN A 424 130.47 33.67 44.60
N PHE A 425 130.77 34.52 45.57
CA PHE A 425 131.86 34.38 46.52
C PHE A 425 131.46 33.15 47.28
N SER A 426 131.93 32.00 46.79
CA SER A 426 131.26 30.76 47.16
C SER A 426 131.57 30.61 48.64
N ILE A 427 130.56 30.30 49.43
CA ILE A 427 130.74 30.07 50.87
C ILE A 427 131.90 29.09 51.08
N LYS A 428 132.13 28.19 50.11
CA LYS A 428 133.29 27.32 49.99
C LYS A 428 134.64 28.04 49.88
N GLU A 429 134.78 29.06 49.03
CA GLU A 429 136.04 29.83 48.89
C GLU A 429 136.35 30.63 50.16
N ILE A 430 135.32 31.21 50.79
CA ILE A 430 135.47 31.89 52.09
C ILE A 430 135.84 30.88 53.19
N LEU A 431 135.20 29.70 53.20
CA LEU A 431 135.55 28.62 54.11
C LEU A 431 136.98 28.12 53.87
N GLU A 432 137.41 27.97 52.62
CA GLU A 432 138.77 27.53 52.27
C GLU A 432 139.83 28.53 52.72
N VAL A 433 139.57 29.84 52.58
CA VAL A 433 140.48 30.88 53.08
C VAL A 433 140.53 30.87 54.62
N ALA A 434 139.39 30.68 55.29
CA ALA A 434 139.33 30.54 56.74
C ALA A 434 140.05 29.25 57.23
N GLU A 435 139.86 28.12 56.54
CA GLU A 435 140.56 26.85 56.84
C GLU A 435 142.07 26.96 56.62
N ARG A 436 142.52 27.63 55.54
CA ARG A 436 143.95 27.87 55.29
C ARG A 436 144.58 28.73 56.37
N MET A 437 143.90 29.77 56.85
CA MET A 437 144.40 30.59 57.96
C MET A 437 144.48 29.82 59.29
N VAL A 438 143.52 28.93 59.57
CA VAL A 438 143.57 28.06 60.76
C VAL A 438 144.71 27.03 60.69
N LYS A 439 145.05 26.51 59.51
CA LYS A 439 146.19 25.59 59.33
C LYS A 439 147.56 26.27 59.48
N ILE A 440 147.69 27.54 59.06
CA ILE A 440 148.95 28.29 59.21
C ILE A 440 149.26 28.59 60.69
N GLY A 441 148.24 28.77 61.54
CA GLY A 441 148.42 28.99 62.98
C GLY A 441 148.76 27.75 63.83
N LYS A 442 148.95 26.58 63.22
CA LYS A 442 149.33 25.31 63.88
C LYS A 442 150.78 24.89 63.66
N SER A 443 151.62 25.72 63.04
CA SER A 443 153.07 25.49 62.91
C SER A 443 153.91 26.56 63.59
#